data_AF-A0A9D0CEN3-F1
#
_entry.id   AF-A0A9D0CEN3-F1
#
_cell.length_a   1.000
_cell.length_b   1.000
_cell.length_c   1.000
_cell.angle_alpha   90.00
_cell.angle_beta   90.00
_cell.angle_gamma   90.00
#
_symmetry.space_group_name_H-M   'P 1'
#
loop_
_entity.id
_entity.type
_entity.pdbx_description
1 polymer ?
#
loop_
_entity_poly.entity_id
_entity_poly.type
_entity_poly.pdbx_seq_one_letter_code
_entity_poly.pdbx_strand_id
1 'polypeptide(L)' 'PNNLQAGGCRFGNDSETSVLNAHCQAHEVSNLYITDGSFMPTGGSVTYTWTIYANSFRVADFIKKHLK' A
#
# COMPACT_ATOMS: atom_id res chain seq x y z
N PRO A 1 17.12 8.39 -8.72
CA PRO A 1 17.42 9.23 -7.54
C PRO A 1 17.47 8.36 -6.28
N ASN A 2 18.51 8.48 -5.46
CA ASN A 2 18.72 7.58 -4.31
C ASN A 2 17.61 7.67 -3.24
N ASN A 3 16.73 8.67 -3.32
CA ASN A 3 15.65 8.97 -2.37
C ASN A 3 14.25 8.50 -2.81
N LEU A 4 14.10 7.73 -3.89
CA LEU A 4 12.81 7.19 -4.35
C LEU A 4 12.70 5.68 -4.07
N GLN A 5 12.89 5.30 -2.81
CA GLN A 5 12.74 3.90 -2.37
C GLN A 5 11.27 3.54 -2.21
N ALA A 6 10.91 2.30 -2.57
CA ALA A 6 9.55 1.78 -2.49
C ALA A 6 9.58 0.27 -2.20
N GLY A 7 8.44 -0.32 -1.84
CA GLY A 7 8.29 -1.78 -1.71
C GLY A 7 8.70 -2.41 -0.39
N GLY A 8 8.97 -1.60 0.65
CA GLY A 8 9.27 -2.09 2.00
C GLY A 8 8.14 -2.88 2.67
N CYS A 9 6.89 -2.62 2.26
CA CYS A 9 5.70 -3.34 2.71
C CYS A 9 4.81 -3.64 1.50
N ARG A 10 5.39 -4.25 0.46
CA ARG A 10 4.70 -4.49 -0.82
C ARG A 10 3.35 -5.19 -0.61
N PHE A 11 2.36 -4.76 -1.39
CA PHE A 11 1.07 -5.43 -1.45
C PHE A 11 1.06 -6.60 -2.45
N GLY A 12 0.20 -7.59 -2.21
CA GLY A 12 0.07 -8.78 -3.04
C GLY A 12 -1.11 -9.65 -2.60
N ASN A 13 -1.32 -10.76 -3.30
CA ASN A 13 -2.42 -11.70 -3.01
C ASN A 13 -2.00 -12.84 -2.07
N ASP A 14 -0.71 -12.98 -1.79
CA ASP A 14 -0.13 -14.08 -1.04
C ASP A 14 0.66 -13.53 0.15
N SER A 15 0.29 -13.97 1.36
CA SER A 15 0.91 -13.53 2.63
C SER A 15 2.35 -14.00 2.78
N GLU A 16 2.75 -15.08 2.12
CA GLU A 16 4.13 -15.59 2.19
C GLU A 16 5.11 -14.71 1.39
N THR A 17 4.59 -13.93 0.43
CA THR A 17 5.41 -13.14 -0.50
C THR A 17 5.11 -11.63 -0.46
N SER A 18 4.12 -11.20 0.33
CA SER A 18 3.72 -9.80 0.48
C SER A 18 3.29 -9.48 1.90
N VAL A 19 3.49 -8.23 2.32
CA VAL A 19 3.13 -7.77 3.67
C VAL A 19 1.66 -7.38 3.75
N LEU A 20 1.14 -6.83 2.65
CA LEU A 20 -0.22 -6.27 2.58
C LEU A 20 -1.05 -7.00 1.53
N ASN A 21 -2.36 -7.02 1.70
CA ASN A 21 -3.29 -7.42 0.66
C ASN A 21 -3.55 -6.29 -0.35
N ALA A 22 -4.38 -6.53 -1.38
CA ALA A 22 -4.72 -5.56 -2.42
C ALA A 22 -5.37 -4.25 -1.90
N HIS A 23 -5.89 -4.25 -0.66
CA HIS A 23 -6.45 -3.08 0.01
C HIS A 23 -5.45 -2.36 0.92
N CYS A 24 -4.16 -2.71 0.80
CA CYS A 24 -3.08 -2.19 1.63
C CYS A 24 -3.28 -2.43 3.13
N GLN A 25 -4.02 -3.48 3.47
CA GLN A 25 -4.21 -3.98 4.83
C GLN A 25 -3.16 -5.06 5.11
N ALA A 26 -2.58 -5.07 6.30
CA ALA A 26 -1.65 -6.13 6.70
C ALA A 26 -2.36 -7.49 6.74
N HIS A 27 -1.74 -8.53 6.18
CA HIS A 27 -2.35 -9.88 6.19
C HIS A 27 -2.58 -10.42 7.59
N GLU A 28 -1.67 -10.11 8.53
CA GLU A 28 -1.70 -10.62 9.91
C GLU A 28 -2.57 -9.80 10.86
N VAL A 29 -2.91 -8.55 10.51
CA VAL A 29 -3.57 -7.59 11.41
C VAL A 29 -4.72 -6.87 10.71
N SER A 30 -5.94 -7.20 11.11
CA SER A 30 -7.17 -6.77 10.42
C SER A 30 -7.49 -5.27 10.49
N ASN A 31 -6.88 -4.52 11.41
CA ASN A 31 -7.09 -3.07 11.57
C ASN A 31 -5.84 -2.23 11.26
N LEU A 32 -4.82 -2.82 10.62
CA LEU A 32 -3.59 -2.13 10.25
C LEU A 32 -3.50 -1.94 8.73
N TYR A 33 -3.27 -0.69 8.30
CA TYR A 33 -3.19 -0.31 6.89
C TYR A 33 -1.96 0.57 6.65
N ILE A 34 -1.33 0.43 5.47
CA ILE A 34 -0.13 1.20 5.09
C ILE A 34 -0.34 1.82 3.70
N THR A 35 -0.19 3.13 3.56
CA THR A 35 -0.55 3.85 2.31
C THR A 35 0.55 4.72 1.72
N ASP A 36 1.79 4.63 2.23
CA ASP A 36 2.96 5.39 1.75
C ASP A 36 3.65 4.73 0.53
N GLY A 37 4.89 5.09 0.20
CA GLY A 37 5.62 4.45 -0.93
C GLY A 37 5.93 2.96 -0.74
N SER A 38 5.78 2.41 0.47
CA SER A 38 6.17 1.03 0.78
C SER A 38 5.25 -0.03 0.17
N PHE A 39 3.98 0.30 -0.15
CA PHE A 39 3.03 -0.68 -0.70
C PHE A 39 3.36 -1.11 -2.14
N MET A 40 4.15 -0.33 -2.87
CA MET A 40 4.37 -0.53 -4.31
C MET A 40 5.26 -1.76 -4.58
N PRO A 41 4.80 -2.79 -5.33
CA PRO A 41 5.62 -3.95 -5.68
C PRO A 41 6.78 -3.61 -6.59
N THR A 42 6.59 -2.57 -7.42
CA THR A 42 7.56 -2.08 -8.38
C THR A 42 7.71 -0.57 -8.25
N GLY A 43 8.94 -0.09 -8.34
CA GLY A 43 9.23 1.33 -8.44
C GLY A 43 8.87 1.88 -9.82
N GLY A 44 8.39 3.11 -9.88
CA GLY A 44 8.16 3.85 -11.13
C GLY A 44 9.40 4.59 -11.62
N SER A 45 9.39 5.03 -12.89
CA SER A 45 10.46 5.85 -13.47
C SER A 45 10.44 7.32 -13.02
N VAL A 46 9.40 7.73 -12.28
CA VAL A 46 9.15 9.11 -11.82
C VAL A 46 8.78 9.13 -10.34
N THR A 47 8.68 10.32 -9.75
CA THR A 47 8.27 10.49 -8.34
C THR A 47 6.88 9.88 -8.06
N TYR A 48 6.74 9.25 -6.90
CA TYR A 48 5.56 8.44 -6.55
C TYR A 48 4.42 9.23 -5.89
N THR A 49 4.64 10.52 -5.62
CA THR A 49 3.78 11.35 -4.76
C THR A 49 2.30 11.25 -5.14
N TRP A 50 1.97 11.41 -6.43
CA TRP A 50 0.58 11.35 -6.89
C TRP A 50 -0.04 9.96 -6.75
N THR A 51 0.73 8.91 -7.02
CA THR A 51 0.29 7.52 -6.83
C THR A 51 0.03 7.22 -5.36
N ILE A 52 0.88 7.73 -4.45
CA ILE A 52 0.70 7.61 -3.00
C ILE A 52 -0.61 8.29 -2.57
N TYR A 53 -0.86 9.53 -3.02
CA TYR A 53 -2.11 10.24 -2.72
C TYR A 53 -3.35 9.49 -3.24
N ALA A 54 -3.34 9.09 -4.52
CA ALA A 54 -4.45 8.37 -5.12
C ALA A 54 -4.74 7.05 -4.39
N ASN A 55 -3.69 6.30 -4.03
CA ASN A 55 -3.84 5.07 -3.27
C ASN A 55 -4.38 5.30 -1.85
N SER A 56 -3.91 6.36 -1.18
CA SER A 56 -4.38 6.74 0.15
C SER A 56 -5.89 7.00 0.17
N PHE A 57 -6.41 7.73 -0.83
CA PHE A 57 -7.86 7.95 -0.95
C PHE A 57 -8.64 6.67 -1.25
N ARG A 58 -8.13 5.82 -2.15
CA ARG A 58 -8.73 4.50 -2.46
C ARG A 58 -8.86 3.63 -1.21
N VAL A 59 -7.81 3.57 -0.37
CA VAL A 59 -7.77 2.78 0.87
C VAL A 59 -8.68 3.41 1.93
N ALA A 60 -8.70 4.74 2.05
CA ALA A 60 -9.62 5.42 2.97
C ALA A 60 -11.10 5.12 2.64
N ASP A 61 -11.47 5.09 1.36
CA ASP A 61 -12.82 4.70 0.92
C ASP A 61 -13.14 3.24 1.28
N PHE A 62 -12.17 2.34 1.17
CA PHE A 62 -12.32 0.94 1.59
C PHE A 62 -12.55 0.85 3.11
N ILE A 63 -11.72 1.53 3.90
CA ILE A 63 -11.83 1.56 5.37
C ILE A 63 -13.20 2.11 5.78
N LYS A 64 -13.66 3.21 5.17
CA LYS A 64 -14.97 3.81 5.44
C LYS A 64 -16.14 2.85 5.18
N LYS A 65 -16.01 1.93 4.22
CA LYS A 65 -17.02 0.89 3.94
C LYS A 65 -16.99 -0.26 4.95
N HIS A 66 -15.83 -0.58 5.51
CA HIS A 66 -15.63 -1.70 6.45
C HIS A 66 -15.79 -1.32 7.92
N LEU A 67 -15.81 -0.03 8.25
CA LEU A 67 -16.05 0.49 9.60
C LEU A 67 -17.55 0.68 9.93
N LYS A 68 -18.44 0.49 8.97
CA LYS A 68 -19.90 0.53 9.19
C LYS A 68 -20.41 -0.83 9.62
#